data_AF-A0A438C4W5-F1
#
_entry.id   AF-A0A438C4W5-F1
#
_cell.length_a   1.000
_cell.length_b   1.000
_cell.length_c   1.000
_cell.angle_alpha   90.00
_cell.angle_beta   90.00
_cell.angle_gamma   90.00
#
_symmetry.space_group_name_H-M   'P 1'
#
loop_
_entity.id
_entity.type
_entity.pdbx_description
1 polymer ?
#
loop_
_entity_poly.entity_id
_entity_poly.type
_entity_poly.pdbx_seq_one_letter_code
_entity_poly.pdbx_strand_id
1 'polypeptide(L)'
;MKFGGRQDGCKESRCSAHGPVIRFPFRLKHQPNHCGYPGFEISCSEEKWTMLELPYSVKLSVQEINYTSQEIWVSGRDFCKNFNLSASPFQFMDTYGLDYMIFSCSESKANPYNHLIPTLCGFLPNNVVYRVSPDANLSHLDLSSCSVIYYFSIPCRSVSHGEYNQYSEYDVFMNWSRPACGDCEAKGKRCRLQESNIKEPEIECVDQPPKGTYFCATLVT
;
A
#
# COMPACT_ATOMS: atom_id res chain seq x y z
N MET A 1 33.62 28.43 -13.91
CA MET A 1 32.66 27.32 -14.12
C MET A 1 32.47 26.61 -12.79
N LYS A 2 31.30 26.78 -12.16
CA LYS A 2 30.92 26.02 -10.95
C LYS A 2 29.93 24.95 -11.40
N PHE A 3 30.27 23.68 -11.18
CA PHE A 3 29.36 22.56 -11.39
C PHE A 3 28.21 22.66 -10.38
N GLY A 4 26.99 22.81 -10.89
CA GLY A 4 25.78 22.99 -10.11
C GLY A 4 25.35 21.68 -9.46
N GLY A 5 25.41 21.63 -8.13
CA GLY A 5 24.66 20.66 -7.35
C GLY A 5 23.18 21.04 -7.36
N ARG A 6 22.36 20.30 -8.11
CA ARG A 6 20.89 20.41 -8.10
C ARG A 6 20.24 19.25 -7.34
N GLN A 7 20.84 18.82 -6.23
CA GLN A 7 20.35 17.70 -5.40
C GLN A 7 19.68 18.13 -4.09
N ASP A 8 19.27 19.39 -3.95
CA ASP A 8 18.68 19.89 -2.70
C ASP A 8 17.15 19.63 -2.58
N GLY A 9 16.53 18.96 -3.57
CA GLY A 9 15.07 18.85 -3.69
C GLY A 9 14.43 17.49 -3.41
N CYS A 10 15.16 16.38 -3.48
CA CYS A 10 14.61 15.02 -3.35
C CYS A 10 14.93 14.41 -1.99
N LYS A 11 14.50 15.07 -0.92
CA LYS A 11 14.73 14.62 0.45
C LYS A 11 13.76 13.49 0.82
N GLU A 12 14.23 12.57 1.64
CA GLU A 12 13.34 11.61 2.30
C GLU A 12 12.26 12.36 3.09
N SER A 13 11.06 11.81 3.09
CA SER A 13 9.91 12.41 3.75
C SER A 13 9.08 11.36 4.45
N ARG A 14 8.14 11.79 5.29
CA ARG A 14 7.13 10.94 5.94
C ARG A 14 5.85 11.75 6.09
N CYS A 15 4.70 11.09 6.04
CA CYS A 15 3.42 11.75 6.34
C CYS A 15 3.21 11.93 7.86
N SER A 16 3.77 11.02 8.67
CA SER A 16 3.73 11.06 10.13
C SER A 16 5.06 10.55 10.71
N ALA A 17 5.30 10.80 12.01
CA ALA A 17 6.52 10.34 12.68
C ALA A 17 6.70 8.81 12.65
N HIS A 18 5.57 8.08 12.69
CA HIS A 18 5.53 6.61 12.70
C HIS A 18 5.21 6.00 11.33
N GLY A 19 4.86 6.81 10.32
CA GLY A 19 4.57 6.32 8.97
C GLY A 19 5.82 5.90 8.20
N PRO A 20 5.67 5.21 7.05
CA PRO A 20 6.79 4.73 6.26
C PRO A 20 7.68 5.88 5.75
N VAL A 21 8.99 5.60 5.59
CA VAL A 21 9.90 6.52 4.89
C VAL A 21 9.52 6.56 3.42
N ILE A 22 9.32 7.77 2.90
CA ILE A 22 9.03 8.04 1.51
C ILE A 22 10.30 8.55 0.83
N ARG A 23 10.77 7.76 -0.12
CA ARG A 23 11.94 8.02 -0.95
C ARG A 23 11.83 7.24 -2.26
N PHE A 24 12.71 7.58 -3.21
CA PHE A 24 12.79 6.93 -4.52
C PHE A 24 12.71 5.39 -4.40
N PRO A 25 11.86 4.71 -5.19
CA PRO A 25 11.11 5.22 -6.35
C PRO A 25 9.86 6.04 -6.01
N PHE A 26 9.41 5.99 -4.76
CA PHE A 26 8.23 6.74 -4.33
C PHE A 26 8.51 8.23 -4.20
N ARG A 27 7.51 9.04 -4.56
CA ARG A 27 7.50 10.47 -4.33
C ARG A 27 6.14 10.95 -3.84
N LEU A 28 6.15 12.04 -3.09
CA LEU A 28 4.92 12.77 -2.79
C LEU A 28 4.47 13.54 -4.04
N LYS A 29 3.15 13.64 -4.26
CA LYS A 29 2.58 14.36 -5.43
C LYS A 29 3.11 15.81 -5.58
N HIS A 30 3.43 16.49 -4.48
CA HIS A 30 3.99 17.85 -4.50
C HIS A 30 5.51 17.93 -4.73
N GLN A 31 6.23 16.80 -4.68
CA GLN A 31 7.65 16.76 -5.00
C GLN A 31 7.87 16.80 -6.52
N PRO A 32 8.99 17.36 -7.01
CA PRO A 32 9.32 17.36 -8.43
C PRO A 32 9.31 15.97 -9.05
N ASN A 33 8.95 15.88 -10.33
CA ASN A 33 8.86 14.60 -11.05
C ASN A 33 10.16 13.80 -11.03
N HIS A 34 11.32 14.48 -11.05
CA HIS A 34 12.64 13.81 -11.02
C HIS A 34 12.97 13.14 -9.67
N CYS A 35 12.15 13.34 -8.63
CA CYS A 35 12.37 12.72 -7.31
C CYS A 35 11.74 11.33 -7.16
N GLY A 36 10.96 10.87 -8.13
CA GLY A 36 10.32 9.56 -8.09
C GLY A 36 10.23 8.93 -9.47
N TYR A 37 9.90 7.65 -9.51
CA TYR A 37 9.72 6.91 -10.75
C TYR A 37 8.25 7.03 -11.21
N PRO A 38 7.97 7.10 -12.52
CA PRO A 38 6.59 7.15 -13.01
C PRO A 38 5.74 5.99 -12.45
N GLY A 39 4.54 6.31 -11.95
CA GLY A 39 3.63 5.33 -11.33
C GLY A 39 3.86 5.07 -9.84
N PHE A 40 4.88 5.68 -9.21
CA PHE A 40 5.18 5.55 -7.78
C PHE A 40 4.80 6.81 -6.99
N GLU A 41 3.60 7.33 -7.24
CA GLU A 41 3.10 8.54 -6.60
C GLU A 41 2.27 8.20 -5.38
N ILE A 42 2.58 8.84 -4.27
CA ILE A 42 1.83 8.71 -3.01
C ILE A 42 1.47 10.10 -2.46
N SER A 43 0.51 10.14 -1.55
CA SER A 43 0.03 11.38 -0.92
C SER A 43 -0.09 11.20 0.58
N CYS A 44 -0.10 12.31 1.32
CA CYS A 44 -0.50 12.30 2.73
C CYS A 44 -1.97 12.67 2.84
N SER A 45 -2.75 11.92 3.62
CA SER A 45 -4.10 12.34 4.01
C SER A 45 -4.04 13.47 5.05
N GLU A 46 -5.18 14.10 5.32
CA GLU A 46 -5.32 15.09 6.41
C GLU A 46 -5.02 14.47 7.78
N GLU A 47 -5.35 13.20 7.95
CA GLU A 47 -5.05 12.36 9.13
C GLU A 47 -3.59 11.90 9.19
N LYS A 48 -2.75 12.37 8.26
CA LYS A 48 -1.31 12.06 8.17
C LYS A 48 -1.00 10.61 7.83
N TRP A 49 -1.93 9.89 7.21
CA TRP A 49 -1.68 8.57 6.65
C TRP A 49 -1.01 8.69 5.29
N THR A 50 -0.10 7.77 5.00
CA THR A 50 0.50 7.65 3.67
C THR A 50 -0.48 6.90 2.78
N MET A 51 -0.90 7.50 1.67
CA MET A 51 -1.94 6.97 0.80
C MET A 51 -1.36 6.65 -0.58
N LEU A 52 -1.63 5.42 -1.03
CA LEU A 52 -1.43 4.98 -2.41
C LEU A 52 -2.77 5.05 -3.15
N GLU A 53 -2.75 5.64 -4.34
CA GLU A 53 -3.90 5.67 -5.24
C GLU A 53 -3.59 4.78 -6.44
N LEU A 54 -4.38 3.71 -6.58
CA LEU A 54 -4.29 2.78 -7.69
C LEU A 54 -5.27 3.19 -8.80
N PRO A 55 -5.17 2.58 -10.01
CA PRO A 55 -6.15 2.76 -11.06
C PRO A 55 -7.59 2.59 -10.56
N TYR A 56 -8.54 3.25 -11.23
CA TYR A 56 -9.96 3.27 -10.85
C TYR A 56 -10.25 3.89 -9.47
N SER A 57 -9.36 4.78 -9.00
CA SER A 57 -9.50 5.57 -7.78
C SER A 57 -9.63 4.72 -6.51
N VAL A 58 -8.99 3.56 -6.48
CA VAL A 58 -8.85 2.76 -5.25
C VAL A 58 -7.78 3.41 -4.38
N LYS A 59 -8.16 3.79 -3.16
CA LYS A 59 -7.27 4.46 -2.20
C LYS A 59 -6.93 3.51 -1.06
N LEU A 60 -5.65 3.30 -0.85
CA LEU A 60 -5.13 2.39 0.17
C LEU A 60 -4.15 3.12 1.08
N SER A 61 -4.19 2.82 2.37
CA SER A 61 -3.20 3.27 3.33
C SER A 61 -1.94 2.42 3.18
N VAL A 62 -0.77 3.04 3.04
CA VAL A 62 0.52 2.35 3.01
C VAL A 62 1.00 2.17 4.43
N GLN A 63 1.12 0.92 4.84
CA GLN A 63 1.59 0.54 6.17
C GLN A 63 3.12 0.46 6.19
N GLU A 64 3.71 -0.20 5.18
CA GLU A 64 5.15 -0.39 5.09
C GLU A 64 5.64 -0.41 3.64
N ILE A 65 6.89 0.05 3.43
CA ILE A 65 7.60 -0.03 2.15
C ILE A 65 8.97 -0.65 2.41
N ASN A 66 9.21 -1.83 1.83
CA ASN A 66 10.51 -2.48 1.85
C ASN A 66 11.22 -2.25 0.51
N TYR A 67 12.22 -1.38 0.53
CA TYR A 67 12.99 -1.01 -0.65
C TYR A 67 13.95 -2.11 -1.13
N THR A 68 14.41 -2.98 -0.22
CA THR A 68 15.35 -4.06 -0.54
C THR A 68 14.64 -5.22 -1.22
N SER A 69 13.50 -5.67 -0.68
CA SER A 69 12.66 -6.71 -1.31
C SER A 69 11.75 -6.17 -2.41
N GLN A 70 11.62 -4.85 -2.53
CA GLN A 70 10.71 -4.16 -3.44
C GLN A 70 9.24 -4.51 -3.19
N GLU A 71 8.85 -4.49 -1.93
CA GLU A 71 7.53 -4.87 -1.44
C GLU A 71 6.84 -3.68 -0.76
N ILE A 72 5.53 -3.61 -0.92
CA ILE A 72 4.66 -2.62 -0.30
C ILE A 72 3.49 -3.33 0.37
N TRP A 73 3.28 -3.01 1.64
CA TRP A 73 2.14 -3.45 2.41
C TRP A 73 1.14 -2.31 2.52
N VAL A 74 -0.07 -2.57 2.08
CA VAL A 74 -1.18 -1.62 2.11
C VAL A 74 -2.40 -2.19 2.82
N SER A 75 -3.16 -1.31 3.50
CA SER A 75 -4.46 -1.62 4.08
C SER A 75 -5.56 -0.74 3.48
N GLY A 76 -6.81 -1.19 3.57
CA GLY A 76 -7.94 -0.41 3.05
C GLY A 76 -9.27 -1.15 3.12
N ARG A 77 -10.35 -0.40 2.86
CA ARG A 77 -11.73 -0.92 2.86
C ARG A 77 -12.33 -1.05 1.45
N ASP A 78 -11.70 -0.43 0.45
CA ASP A 78 -12.20 -0.34 -0.92
C ASP A 78 -11.90 -1.57 -1.81
N PHE A 79 -11.40 -2.67 -1.23
CA PHE A 79 -11.07 -3.89 -1.98
C PHE A 79 -12.28 -4.65 -2.54
N CYS A 80 -13.50 -4.26 -2.17
CA CYS A 80 -14.70 -4.82 -2.80
C CYS A 80 -14.88 -4.36 -4.25
N LYS A 81 -14.16 -3.34 -4.73
CA LYS A 81 -14.16 -2.98 -6.15
C LYS A 81 -13.25 -3.97 -6.90
N ASN A 82 -13.62 -4.35 -8.12
CA ASN A 82 -12.76 -5.15 -9.00
C ASN A 82 -11.35 -4.55 -9.05
N PHE A 83 -10.45 -5.15 -8.28
CA PHE A 83 -9.12 -4.61 -8.04
C PHE A 83 -8.22 -5.11 -9.16
N ASN A 84 -7.82 -4.20 -10.05
CA ASN A 84 -6.97 -4.53 -11.17
C ASN A 84 -5.70 -3.68 -11.15
N LEU A 85 -4.56 -4.35 -11.13
CA LEU A 85 -3.23 -3.74 -11.15
C LEU A 85 -2.65 -3.59 -12.56
N SER A 86 -3.38 -3.94 -13.63
CA SER A 86 -2.84 -3.94 -15.01
C SER A 86 -2.32 -2.59 -15.50
N ALA A 87 -2.78 -1.49 -14.89
CA ALA A 87 -2.31 -0.12 -15.18
C ALA A 87 -1.42 0.44 -14.07
N SER A 88 -0.84 -0.43 -13.24
CA SER A 88 0.00 -0.09 -12.08
C SER A 88 1.38 -0.77 -12.21
N PRO A 89 2.46 -0.20 -11.63
CA PRO A 89 3.75 -0.89 -11.58
C PRO A 89 3.78 -2.04 -10.56
N PHE A 90 2.74 -2.16 -9.74
CA PHE A 90 2.63 -3.17 -8.71
C PHE A 90 2.02 -4.46 -9.26
N GLN A 91 2.43 -5.58 -8.70
CA GLN A 91 1.82 -6.87 -8.92
C GLN A 91 1.57 -7.52 -7.56
N PHE A 92 0.58 -8.39 -7.50
CA PHE A 92 0.31 -9.15 -6.29
C PHE A 92 1.41 -10.17 -6.05
N MET A 93 1.83 -10.30 -4.80
CA MET A 93 2.83 -11.30 -4.43
C MET A 93 2.24 -12.72 -4.44
N ASP A 94 0.95 -12.85 -4.12
CA ASP A 94 0.24 -14.14 -4.12
C ASP A 94 -0.80 -14.18 -5.24
N THR A 95 -0.81 -15.29 -5.99
CA THR A 95 -1.78 -15.55 -7.06
C THR A 95 -2.98 -16.36 -6.59
N TYR A 96 -2.97 -16.85 -5.36
CA TYR A 96 -4.13 -17.50 -4.75
C TYR A 96 -5.13 -16.43 -4.31
N GLY A 97 -6.01 -16.06 -5.23
CA GLY A 97 -7.18 -15.24 -4.93
C GLY A 97 -8.12 -16.01 -4.02
N LEU A 98 -8.53 -15.40 -2.90
CA LEU A 98 -9.66 -15.90 -2.13
C LEU A 98 -10.92 -15.24 -2.67
N ASP A 99 -11.84 -16.07 -3.15
CA ASP A 99 -13.15 -15.63 -3.63
C ASP A 99 -14.07 -15.38 -2.44
N TYR A 100 -14.29 -14.11 -2.15
CA TYR A 100 -15.20 -13.68 -1.11
C TYR A 100 -16.59 -13.45 -1.69
N MET A 101 -17.59 -13.87 -0.91
CA MET A 101 -19.00 -13.60 -1.20
C MET A 101 -19.48 -12.43 -0.36
N ILE A 102 -20.22 -11.51 -0.98
CA ILE A 102 -20.89 -10.42 -0.29
C ILE A 102 -22.39 -10.70 -0.22
N PHE A 103 -22.90 -10.69 1.00
CA PHE A 103 -24.30 -10.87 1.34
C PHE A 103 -24.94 -9.53 1.73
N SER A 104 -26.14 -9.29 1.20
CA SER A 104 -27.06 -8.30 1.73
C SER A 104 -28.12 -9.02 2.55
N CYS A 105 -28.36 -8.57 3.78
CA CYS A 105 -29.36 -9.17 4.65
C CYS A 105 -30.39 -8.11 5.07
N SER A 106 -31.67 -8.48 5.14
CA SER A 106 -32.73 -7.56 5.57
C SER A 106 -32.68 -7.24 7.07
N GLU A 107 -32.04 -8.08 7.87
CA GLU A 107 -31.80 -7.88 9.31
C GLU A 107 -30.29 -7.87 9.62
N SER A 108 -29.87 -7.13 10.66
CA SER A 108 -28.48 -7.11 11.09
C SER A 108 -28.12 -8.42 11.79
N LYS A 109 -27.64 -9.42 11.05
CA LYS A 109 -27.20 -10.73 11.57
C LYS A 109 -25.75 -10.71 12.08
N ALA A 110 -25.18 -9.53 12.35
CA ALA A 110 -23.84 -9.35 12.90
C ALA A 110 -23.73 -10.04 14.27
N ASN A 111 -23.08 -11.21 14.31
CA ASN A 111 -22.74 -11.91 15.55
C ASN A 111 -21.22 -12.03 15.61
N PRO A 112 -20.56 -11.64 16.72
CA PRO A 112 -19.12 -11.78 16.88
C PRO A 112 -18.61 -13.22 16.76
N TYR A 113 -19.46 -14.24 16.75
CA TYR A 113 -19.07 -15.65 16.54
C TYR A 113 -19.39 -16.20 15.15
N ASN A 114 -19.90 -15.39 14.22
CA ASN A 114 -20.30 -15.83 12.89
C ASN A 114 -19.25 -15.52 11.83
N HIS A 115 -19.16 -16.37 10.81
CA HIS A 115 -18.35 -16.16 9.60
C HIS A 115 -18.80 -14.98 8.71
N LEU A 116 -19.84 -14.25 9.11
CA LEU A 116 -20.36 -13.06 8.43
C LEU A 116 -19.69 -11.82 9.02
N ILE A 117 -18.73 -11.26 8.30
CA ILE A 117 -17.97 -10.09 8.73
C ILE A 117 -18.61 -8.83 8.11
N PRO A 118 -19.11 -7.88 8.91
CA PRO A 118 -19.58 -6.60 8.39
C PRO A 118 -18.49 -5.90 7.57
N THR A 119 -18.82 -5.50 6.34
CA THR A 119 -17.91 -4.78 5.44
C THR A 119 -18.64 -3.63 4.75
N LEU A 120 -17.87 -2.58 4.43
CA LEU A 120 -18.37 -1.42 3.71
C LEU A 120 -17.77 -1.43 2.31
N CYS A 121 -18.62 -1.61 1.30
CA CYS A 121 -18.21 -1.51 -0.09
C CYS A 121 -18.81 -0.24 -0.69
N GLY A 122 -18.01 0.79 -0.92
CA GLY A 122 -18.49 2.14 -1.25
C GLY A 122 -19.29 2.29 -2.56
N PHE A 123 -19.40 1.25 -3.39
CA PHE A 123 -20.25 1.25 -4.60
C PHE A 123 -21.66 0.70 -4.33
N LEU A 124 -21.89 0.10 -3.16
CA LEU A 124 -23.20 -0.40 -2.78
C LEU A 124 -23.96 0.69 -2.00
N PRO A 125 -25.29 0.83 -2.20
CA PRO A 125 -26.10 1.78 -1.45
C PRO A 125 -26.01 1.46 0.06
N ASN A 126 -25.96 2.51 0.91
CA ASN A 126 -25.73 2.58 2.37
C ASN A 126 -26.31 1.45 3.28
N ASN A 127 -26.00 0.20 2.98
CA ASN A 127 -26.36 -0.97 3.76
C ASN A 127 -25.06 -1.64 4.20
N VAL A 128 -24.99 -2.00 5.47
CA VAL A 128 -23.95 -2.90 5.97
C VAL A 128 -24.14 -4.23 5.25
N VAL A 129 -23.14 -4.62 4.46
CA VAL A 129 -23.11 -5.91 3.79
C VAL A 129 -22.13 -6.83 4.52
N TYR A 130 -22.29 -8.12 4.34
CA TYR A 130 -21.50 -9.12 5.05
C TYR A 130 -20.61 -9.85 4.07
N ARG A 131 -19.33 -9.90 4.39
CA ARG A 131 -18.36 -10.74 3.69
C ARG A 131 -18.30 -12.11 4.34
N VAL A 132 -18.14 -13.14 3.51
CA VAL A 132 -17.91 -14.51 3.93
C VAL A 132 -16.64 -15.05 3.26
N SER A 133 -15.75 -15.65 4.05
CA SER A 133 -14.57 -16.37 3.57
C SER A 133 -14.98 -17.64 2.81
N PRO A 134 -14.29 -18.04 1.72
CA PRO A 134 -14.57 -19.30 1.04
C PRO A 134 -14.47 -20.53 1.97
N ASP A 135 -13.63 -20.46 3.02
CA ASP A 135 -13.44 -21.55 3.99
C ASP A 135 -14.49 -21.54 5.13
N ALA A 136 -15.41 -20.59 5.13
CA ALA A 136 -16.42 -20.48 6.18
C ALA A 136 -17.45 -21.61 6.10
N ASN A 137 -17.71 -22.25 7.25
CA ASN A 137 -18.81 -23.20 7.33
C ASN A 137 -20.14 -22.46 7.50
N LEU A 138 -20.93 -22.43 6.42
CA LEU A 138 -22.22 -21.75 6.39
C LEU A 138 -23.39 -22.60 6.92
N SER A 139 -23.18 -23.89 7.23
CA SER A 139 -24.27 -24.80 7.58
C SER A 139 -25.05 -24.43 8.84
N HIS A 140 -24.45 -23.64 9.74
CA HIS A 140 -25.07 -23.19 10.99
C HIS A 140 -25.65 -21.78 10.91
N LEU A 141 -25.54 -21.10 9.78
CA LEU A 141 -26.01 -19.73 9.60
C LEU A 141 -27.41 -19.73 9.00
N ASP A 142 -28.35 -19.06 9.68
CA ASP A 142 -29.65 -18.73 9.11
C ASP A 142 -29.49 -17.58 8.10
N LEU A 143 -29.31 -17.96 6.84
CA LEU A 143 -29.18 -17.05 5.69
C LEU A 143 -30.51 -16.81 4.99
N SER A 144 -31.66 -17.20 5.57
CA SER A 144 -32.97 -17.07 4.95
C SER A 144 -33.33 -15.62 4.57
N SER A 145 -32.82 -14.66 5.33
CA SER A 145 -32.98 -13.22 5.12
C SER A 145 -31.86 -12.59 4.27
N CYS A 146 -30.94 -13.38 3.73
CA CYS A 146 -29.73 -12.91 3.06
C CYS A 146 -29.70 -13.33 1.59
N SER A 147 -29.20 -12.45 0.73
CA SER A 147 -28.95 -12.74 -0.68
C SER A 147 -27.51 -12.41 -1.05
N VAL A 148 -26.90 -13.25 -1.88
CA VAL A 148 -25.59 -12.94 -2.47
C VAL A 148 -25.79 -11.86 -3.51
N ILE A 149 -25.07 -10.75 -3.36
CA ILE A 149 -25.18 -9.60 -4.26
C ILE A 149 -23.95 -9.43 -5.14
N TYR A 150 -22.80 -9.95 -4.72
CA TYR A 150 -21.54 -9.75 -5.43
C TYR A 150 -20.49 -10.77 -5.00
N TYR A 151 -19.60 -11.10 -5.93
CA TYR A 151 -18.41 -11.93 -5.71
C TYR A 151 -17.19 -11.09 -6.07
N PHE A 152 -16.14 -11.18 -5.28
CA PHE A 152 -14.85 -10.62 -5.63
C PHE A 152 -13.71 -11.50 -5.15
N SER A 153 -12.59 -11.44 -5.87
CA SER A 153 -11.37 -12.12 -5.50
C SER A 153 -10.39 -11.08 -4.95
N ILE A 154 -9.89 -11.29 -3.73
CA ILE A 154 -8.72 -10.55 -3.25
C ILE A 154 -7.54 -11.51 -3.22
N PRO A 155 -6.45 -11.21 -3.94
CA PRO A 155 -5.17 -11.87 -3.71
C PRO A 155 -4.63 -11.37 -2.38
N CYS A 156 -4.93 -12.14 -1.33
CA CYS A 156 -4.69 -11.76 0.05
C CYS A 156 -3.82 -12.83 0.71
N ARG A 157 -2.77 -12.39 1.39
CA ARG A 157 -2.19 -13.13 2.50
C ARG A 157 -2.93 -12.66 3.75
N SER A 158 -3.92 -13.42 4.22
CA SER A 158 -4.50 -13.12 5.53
C SER A 158 -3.42 -13.32 6.58
N VAL A 159 -2.78 -12.25 7.04
CA VAL A 159 -2.11 -12.30 8.32
C VAL A 159 -3.22 -12.15 9.35
N SER A 160 -3.53 -13.24 10.03
CA SER A 160 -4.37 -13.23 11.22
C SER A 160 -3.65 -12.43 12.30
N HIS A 161 -3.63 -11.10 12.21
CA HIS A 161 -3.36 -10.28 13.39
C HIS A 161 -4.54 -10.52 14.32
N GLY A 162 -4.28 -11.30 15.35
CA GLY A 162 -5.24 -11.70 16.37
C GLY A 162 -5.70 -10.49 17.15
N GLU A 163 -6.60 -9.71 16.58
CA GLU A 163 -7.47 -8.76 17.26
C GLU A 163 -8.73 -8.58 16.41
N TYR A 164 -9.83 -9.06 16.97
CA TYR A 164 -11.15 -9.14 16.36
C TYR A 164 -11.76 -7.72 16.29
N ASN A 165 -11.18 -6.85 15.47
CA ASN A 165 -11.65 -5.48 15.33
C ASN A 165 -12.79 -5.45 14.30
N GLN A 166 -13.91 -4.90 14.74
CA GLN A 166 -15.27 -4.98 14.18
C GLN A 166 -15.45 -4.34 12.78
N TYR A 167 -14.37 -3.91 12.13
CA TYR A 167 -14.34 -3.26 10.81
C TYR A 167 -13.09 -3.72 10.06
N SER A 168 -13.18 -4.79 9.28
CA SER A 168 -12.01 -5.44 8.69
C SER A 168 -11.43 -4.65 7.51
N GLU A 169 -10.36 -3.90 7.75
CA GLU A 169 -9.44 -3.51 6.67
C GLU A 169 -8.77 -4.78 6.12
N TYR A 170 -8.51 -4.81 4.81
CA TYR A 170 -7.77 -5.90 4.20
C TYR A 170 -6.31 -5.49 4.08
N ASP A 171 -5.42 -6.37 4.52
CA ASP A 171 -3.99 -6.24 4.29
C ASP A 171 -3.60 -6.92 2.99
N VAL A 172 -2.97 -6.16 2.11
CA VAL A 172 -2.52 -6.64 0.80
C VAL A 172 -1.04 -6.35 0.65
N PHE A 173 -0.32 -7.39 0.22
CA PHE A 173 1.10 -7.32 -0.09
C PHE A 173 1.25 -7.30 -1.61
N MET A 174 1.90 -6.26 -2.10
CA MET A 174 2.27 -6.12 -3.50
C MET A 174 3.78 -5.97 -3.60
N ASN A 175 4.34 -6.32 -4.75
CA ASN A 175 5.72 -5.99 -5.07
C ASN A 175 5.80 -5.25 -6.40
N TRP A 176 6.95 -4.68 -6.70
CA TRP A 176 7.24 -4.10 -8.00
C TRP A 176 8.56 -4.65 -8.52
N SER A 177 8.67 -4.79 -9.84
CA SER A 177 9.90 -5.25 -10.50
C SER A 177 10.73 -4.08 -11.04
N ARG A 178 10.08 -3.01 -11.49
CA ARG A 178 10.71 -1.80 -12.02
C ARG A 178 10.28 -0.55 -11.23
N PRO A 179 11.22 0.34 -10.87
CA PRO A 179 12.66 0.25 -11.15
C PRO A 179 13.34 -0.82 -10.28
N ALA A 180 14.34 -1.50 -10.85
CA ALA A 180 15.06 -2.61 -10.21
C ALA A 180 16.15 -2.08 -9.26
N CYS A 181 15.73 -1.66 -8.08
CA CYS A 181 16.56 -1.08 -7.02
C CYS A 181 16.94 -2.06 -5.90
N GLY A 182 16.33 -3.23 -5.82
CA GLY A 182 16.54 -4.20 -4.73
C GLY A 182 18.02 -4.51 -4.46
N ASP A 183 18.79 -4.83 -5.50
CA ASP A 183 20.23 -5.10 -5.38
C ASP A 183 21.06 -3.89 -4.94
N CYS A 184 20.65 -2.68 -5.36
CA CYS A 184 21.29 -1.44 -4.96
C CYS A 184 21.07 -1.18 -3.47
N GLU A 185 19.82 -1.32 -3.03
CA GLU A 185 19.39 -1.16 -1.64
C GLU A 185 20.01 -2.22 -0.72
N ALA A 186 20.13 -3.47 -1.19
CA ALA A 186 20.80 -4.56 -0.47
C ALA A 186 22.28 -4.28 -0.19
N LYS A 187 22.94 -3.49 -1.05
CA LYS A 187 24.33 -3.03 -0.87
C LYS A 187 24.43 -1.79 0.02
N GLY A 188 23.33 -1.34 0.62
CA GLY A 188 23.28 -0.11 1.41
C GLY A 188 23.38 1.18 0.58
N LYS A 189 23.25 1.09 -0.74
CA LYS A 189 23.26 2.23 -1.66
C LYS A 189 21.82 2.71 -1.93
N ARG A 190 21.66 3.75 -2.76
CA ARG A 190 20.36 4.32 -3.13
C ARG A 190 20.19 4.40 -4.63
N CYS A 191 18.99 4.11 -5.08
CA CYS A 191 18.60 4.45 -6.44
C CYS A 191 18.20 5.92 -6.58
N ARG A 192 18.45 6.49 -7.76
CA ARG A 192 17.82 7.73 -8.23
C ARG A 192 17.60 7.67 -9.74
N LEU A 193 16.74 8.56 -10.25
CA LEU A 193 16.62 8.76 -11.70
C LEU A 193 17.92 9.32 -12.26
N GLN A 194 18.33 8.75 -13.39
CA GLN A 194 19.41 9.28 -14.19
C GLN A 194 18.90 10.44 -15.05
N GLU A 195 19.69 11.51 -15.17
CA GLU A 195 19.41 12.58 -16.13
C GLU A 195 19.75 12.09 -17.54
N SER A 196 18.78 11.52 -18.26
CA SER A 196 18.94 11.13 -19.67
C SER A 196 17.82 11.73 -20.54
N ASN A 197 18.15 12.03 -21.80
CA ASN A 197 17.20 12.52 -22.81
C ASN A 197 16.44 11.38 -23.51
N ILE A 198 16.39 10.18 -22.90
CA ILE A 198 15.82 8.97 -23.50
C ILE A 198 14.33 8.88 -23.12
N LYS A 199 13.53 8.20 -23.96
CA LYS A 199 12.08 8.03 -23.74
C LYS A 199 11.74 7.20 -22.50
N GLU A 200 12.63 6.31 -22.07
CA GLU A 200 12.44 5.48 -20.88
C GLU A 200 13.26 6.00 -19.70
N PRO A 201 12.68 6.07 -18.50
CA PRO A 201 13.38 6.55 -17.31
C PRO A 201 14.45 5.53 -16.86
N GLU A 202 15.72 5.93 -16.94
CA GLU A 202 16.85 5.15 -16.44
C GLU A 202 17.12 5.45 -14.96
N ILE A 203 17.70 4.46 -14.27
CA ILE A 203 18.08 4.57 -12.85
C ILE A 203 19.58 4.35 -12.66
N GLU A 204 20.14 5.01 -11.66
CA GLU A 204 21.52 4.79 -11.23
C GLU A 204 21.59 4.47 -9.73
N CYS A 205 22.59 3.68 -9.34
CA CYS A 205 22.84 3.26 -7.97
C CYS A 205 23.99 4.08 -7.38
N VAL A 206 23.71 4.88 -6.37
CA VAL A 206 24.65 5.83 -5.76
C VAL A 206 24.87 5.55 -4.29
N ASP A 207 26.07 5.85 -3.80
CA ASP A 207 26.38 5.71 -2.38
C ASP A 207 25.55 6.68 -1.53
N GLN A 208 25.14 6.23 -0.35
CA GLN A 208 24.49 7.12 0.62
C GLN A 208 25.52 8.14 1.13
N PRO A 209 25.16 9.43 1.25
CA PRO A 209 25.98 10.34 2.02
C PRO A 209 26.11 9.79 3.46
N PRO A 210 27.28 9.89 4.09
CA PRO A 210 27.47 9.42 5.45
C PRO A 210 26.45 10.10 6.37
N LYS A 211 25.72 9.31 7.17
CA LYS A 211 24.83 9.86 8.21
C LYS A 211 25.69 10.75 9.10
N GLY A 212 25.34 12.04 9.20
CA GLY A 212 26.11 13.02 9.94
C GLY A 212 26.44 12.51 11.34
N THR A 213 27.72 12.30 11.61
CA THR A 213 28.21 11.96 12.94
C THR A 213 27.91 13.15 13.85
N TYR A 214 27.00 12.99 14.80
CA TYR A 214 26.82 13.96 15.87
C TYR A 214 28.09 13.95 16.72
N PHE A 215 28.96 14.94 16.52
CA PHE A 215 30.04 15.18 17.46
C PHE A 215 29.42 15.79 18.73
N CYS A 216 29.36 15.02 19.81
CA CYS A 216 29.21 15.60 21.14
C CYS A 216 30.45 16.46 21.39
N ALA A 217 30.31 17.77 21.23
CA ALA A 217 31.32 18.72 21.68
C ALA A 217 31.32 18.69 23.22
N THR A 218 32.34 18.08 23.81
CA THR A 218 32.61 18.21 25.23
C THR A 218 33.01 19.66 25.50
N LEU A 219 32.16 20.41 26.19
CA LEU A 219 32.53 21.70 26.76
C LEU A 219 33.59 21.44 27.84
N VAL A 220 34.85 21.78 27.53
CA VAL A 220 35.87 21.96 28.56
C VAL A 220 35.58 23.30 29.22
N THR A 221 35.29 23.26 30.51
CA THR A 221 35.10 24.42 31.38
C THR A 221 36.45 24.87 31.94
#